data_AF-A0A3L7Y8S6-F1
#
_entry.id   AF-A0A3L7Y8S6-F1
#
_cell.length_a   1.000
_cell.length_b   1.000
_cell.length_c   1.000
_cell.angle_alpha   90.00
_cell.angle_beta   90.00
_cell.angle_gamma   90.00
#
_symmetry.space_group_name_H-M   'P 1'
#
loop_
_entity.id
_entity.type
_entity.pdbx_description
1 polymer ?
#
loop_
_entity_poly.entity_id
_entity_poly.type
_entity_poly.pdbx_seq_one_letter_code
_entity_poly.pdbx_strand_id
1 'polypeptide(L)'
;MPHITCAARAVTGAARCALQQRTQPPQLMLNPAAEVTIARELALAEQARQAGNEGRARVCARRAAGWAVAAGAGIAALPNAFVQLQRLAKDSAQPAHIRSAAAHLTLRITSEHLLPGNADPLSEARSIIRHFLPQVPA
;
A
#
# COMPACT_ATOMS: atom_id res chain seq x y z
N MET A 1 -41.33 47.23 26.51
CA MET A 1 -41.52 46.78 27.91
C MET A 1 -41.51 45.24 27.93
N PRO A 2 -40.83 44.60 28.91
CA PRO A 2 -40.13 43.33 28.75
C PRO A 2 -40.64 42.20 29.67
N HIS A 3 -40.33 40.94 29.32
CA HIS A 3 -40.11 39.81 30.25
C HIS A 3 -39.16 38.82 29.53
N ILE A 4 -37.85 38.77 29.82
CA ILE A 4 -37.16 37.98 30.87
C ILE A 4 -37.67 36.51 30.80
N THR A 5 -36.88 35.45 30.53
CA THR A 5 -35.68 35.05 31.26
C THR A 5 -34.87 33.96 30.55
N CYS A 6 -33.56 34.07 30.77
CA CYS A 6 -32.47 33.13 30.66
C CYS A 6 -32.74 31.70 31.21
N ALA A 7 -32.34 30.67 30.46
CA ALA A 7 -31.90 29.37 30.97
C ALA A 7 -30.96 28.75 29.89
N ALA A 8 -29.65 28.88 30.05
CA ALA A 8 -28.77 27.90 30.70
C ALA A 8 -28.41 26.68 29.83
N ARG A 9 -27.14 26.71 29.35
CA ARG A 9 -26.19 25.60 29.21
C ARG A 9 -26.61 24.31 28.47
N ALA A 10 -25.88 24.02 27.40
CA ALA A 10 -24.99 22.85 27.39
C ALA A 10 -23.87 23.06 26.36
N VAL A 11 -22.63 23.15 26.86
CA VAL A 11 -21.40 23.03 26.08
C VAL A 11 -21.18 21.54 25.86
N THR A 12 -21.33 21.06 24.62
CA THR A 12 -20.71 19.81 24.21
C THR A 12 -20.55 19.77 22.70
N GLY A 13 -19.35 19.42 22.24
CA GLY A 13 -19.14 18.96 20.87
C GLY A 13 -18.09 19.74 20.09
N ALA A 14 -16.82 19.58 20.47
CA ALA A 14 -15.71 19.77 19.56
C ALA A 14 -15.89 18.82 18.35
N ALA A 15 -16.32 19.35 17.21
CA ALA A 15 -16.26 18.64 15.93
C ALA A 15 -16.34 19.64 14.75
N ARG A 16 -15.49 20.67 14.76
CA ARG A 16 -15.18 21.45 13.55
C ARG A 16 -13.78 21.08 13.10
N CYS A 17 -13.69 20.18 12.13
CA CYS A 17 -12.72 20.22 11.02
C CYS A 17 -12.72 18.88 10.30
N ALA A 18 -13.42 18.81 9.16
CA ALA A 18 -12.98 18.14 7.93
C ALA A 18 -14.19 18.00 6.98
N LEU A 19 -14.75 19.16 6.61
CA LEU A 19 -15.54 19.29 5.39
C LEU A 19 -14.53 19.21 4.24
N GLN A 20 -14.31 18.02 3.69
CA GLN A 20 -13.64 17.86 2.39
C GLN A 20 -14.11 16.58 1.73
N GLN A 21 -15.37 16.64 1.30
CA GLN A 21 -15.91 15.80 0.25
C GLN A 21 -15.11 16.09 -1.02
N ARG A 22 -14.19 15.19 -1.37
CA ARG A 22 -13.76 15.03 -2.76
C ARG A 22 -14.52 13.84 -3.32
N THR A 23 -15.33 14.14 -4.32
CA THR A 23 -15.91 13.22 -5.29
C THR A 23 -14.93 12.10 -5.64
N GLN A 24 -15.16 10.89 -5.14
CA GLN A 24 -14.42 9.73 -5.61
C GLN A 24 -15.30 8.94 -6.59
N PRO A 25 -14.86 8.70 -7.84
CA PRO A 25 -15.51 7.75 -8.77
C PRO A 25 -15.55 6.35 -8.14
N PRO A 26 -16.38 5.41 -8.63
CA PRO A 26 -16.83 4.25 -7.84
C PRO A 26 -15.63 3.49 -7.31
N GLN A 27 -15.35 3.68 -6.01
CA GLN A 27 -14.30 2.98 -5.34
C GLN A 27 -14.72 1.52 -5.35
N LEU A 28 -14.08 0.73 -6.22
CA LEU A 28 -13.88 -0.70 -5.96
C LEU A 28 -13.69 -0.83 -4.46
N MET A 29 -14.61 -1.53 -3.79
CA MET A 29 -14.62 -1.76 -2.35
C MET A 29 -13.31 -2.41 -1.95
N LEU A 30 -12.30 -1.56 -1.74
CA LEU A 30 -11.00 -1.96 -1.25
C LEU A 30 -11.19 -2.22 0.22
N ASN A 31 -10.96 -3.48 0.59
CA ASN A 31 -11.05 -3.91 1.96
C ASN A 31 -10.09 -3.04 2.78
N PRO A 32 -10.56 -2.21 3.74
CA PRO A 32 -9.68 -1.34 4.53
C PRO A 32 -8.61 -2.15 5.27
N ALA A 33 -8.86 -3.45 5.51
CA ALA A 33 -7.87 -4.37 6.05
C ALA A 33 -6.65 -4.57 5.14
N ALA A 34 -6.81 -4.48 3.81
CA ALA A 34 -5.71 -4.61 2.86
C ALA A 34 -4.75 -3.41 2.95
N GLU A 35 -5.28 -2.19 3.02
CA GLU A 35 -4.48 -0.96 3.15
C GLU A 35 -3.64 -0.98 4.45
N VAL A 36 -4.28 -1.33 5.57
CA VAL A 36 -3.59 -1.49 6.87
C VAL A 36 -2.48 -2.53 6.79
N THR A 37 -2.72 -3.65 6.11
CA THR A 37 -1.73 -4.71 5.95
C THR A 37 -0.55 -4.27 5.08
N ILE A 38 -0.82 -3.54 3.99
CA ILE A 38 0.21 -2.98 3.10
C ILE A 38 1.10 -2.01 3.87
N ALA A 39 0.50 -1.07 4.60
CA ALA A 39 1.24 -0.09 5.41
C ALA A 39 2.10 -0.78 6.47
N ARG A 40 1.57 -1.82 7.14
CA ARG A 40 2.32 -2.61 8.12
C ARG A 40 3.52 -3.32 7.49
N GLU A 41 3.34 -3.95 6.33
CA GLU A 41 4.45 -4.64 5.64
C GLU A 41 5.51 -3.65 5.13
N LEU A 42 5.12 -2.46 4.67
CA LEU A 42 6.08 -1.40 4.32
C LEU A 42 6.87 -0.91 5.53
N ALA A 43 6.21 -0.65 6.66
CA ALA A 43 6.89 -0.25 7.89
C ALA A 43 7.89 -1.32 8.37
N LEU A 44 7.52 -2.61 8.27
CA LEU A 44 8.42 -3.72 8.57
C LEU A 44 9.60 -3.79 7.59
N ALA A 45 9.38 -3.45 6.32
CA ALA A 45 10.44 -3.40 5.32
C ALA A 45 11.47 -2.31 5.64
N GLU A 46 10.99 -1.12 6.01
CA GLU A 46 11.85 0.02 6.40
C GLU A 46 12.63 -0.27 7.68
N GLN A 47 11.98 -0.83 8.69
CA GLN A 47 12.63 -1.24 9.93
C GLN A 47 13.71 -2.30 9.67
N ALA A 48 13.42 -3.28 8.80
CA ALA A 48 14.41 -4.29 8.44
C ALA A 48 15.61 -3.69 7.69
N ARG A 49 15.38 -2.71 6.81
CA ARG A 49 16.45 -1.99 6.11
C ARG A 49 17.32 -1.19 7.09
N GLN A 50 16.70 -0.47 8.01
CA GLN A 50 17.42 0.26 9.07
C GLN A 50 18.25 -0.67 9.96
N ALA A 51 17.78 -1.89 10.20
CA ALA A 51 18.49 -2.92 10.95
C ALA A 51 19.56 -3.68 10.12
N GLY A 52 19.82 -3.28 8.86
CA GLY A 52 20.77 -3.95 7.96
C GLY A 52 20.32 -5.32 7.46
N ASN A 53 19.05 -5.69 7.67
CA ASN A 53 18.46 -6.97 7.28
C ASN A 53 17.81 -6.86 5.89
N GLU A 54 18.62 -6.63 4.86
CA GLU A 54 18.16 -6.43 3.48
C GLU A 54 17.28 -7.59 2.97
N GLY A 55 17.63 -8.83 3.29
CA GLY A 55 16.82 -9.99 2.95
C GLY A 55 15.40 -9.94 3.52
N ARG A 56 15.24 -9.45 4.76
CA ARG A 56 13.94 -9.30 5.40
C ARG A 56 13.18 -8.08 4.85
N ALA A 57 13.88 -6.98 4.60
CA ALA A 57 13.31 -5.78 3.97
C ALA A 57 12.62 -6.12 2.65
N ARG A 58 13.30 -6.94 1.84
CA ARG A 58 12.76 -7.47 0.58
C ARG A 58 11.52 -8.33 0.74
N VAL A 59 11.52 -9.27 1.69
CA VAL A 59 10.36 -10.14 1.91
C VAL A 59 9.14 -9.32 2.29
N CYS A 60 9.32 -8.33 3.17
CA CYS A 60 8.26 -7.40 3.58
C CYS A 60 7.78 -6.54 2.41
N ALA A 61 8.68 -5.93 1.63
CA ALA A 61 8.31 -5.15 0.44
C ALA A 61 7.53 -5.98 -0.60
N ARG A 62 7.98 -7.21 -0.85
CA ARG A 62 7.30 -8.16 -1.74
C ARG A 62 5.89 -8.51 -1.24
N ARG A 63 5.73 -8.72 0.08
CA ARG A 63 4.41 -9.00 0.68
C ARG A 63 3.47 -7.80 0.54
N ALA A 64 3.97 -6.58 0.78
CA ALA A 64 3.21 -5.35 0.56
C ALA A 64 2.70 -5.24 -0.90
N ALA A 65 3.58 -5.49 -1.87
CA ALA A 65 3.21 -5.50 -3.29
C ALA A 65 2.16 -6.59 -3.61
N GLY A 66 2.29 -7.80 -3.06
CA GLY A 66 1.31 -8.87 -3.25
C GLY A 66 -0.09 -8.50 -2.72
N TRP A 67 -0.16 -7.88 -1.55
CA TRP A 67 -1.41 -7.37 -0.99
C TRP A 67 -2.04 -6.30 -1.88
N ALA A 68 -1.25 -5.38 -2.43
CA ALA A 68 -1.76 -4.35 -3.33
C ALA A 68 -2.31 -4.91 -4.64
N VAL A 69 -1.61 -5.89 -5.23
CA VAL A 69 -2.09 -6.59 -6.44
C VAL A 69 -3.36 -7.36 -6.14
N ALA A 70 -3.46 -8.02 -4.98
CA ALA A 70 -4.65 -8.76 -4.60
C ALA A 70 -5.85 -7.83 -4.45
N ALA A 71 -5.65 -6.73 -3.72
CA ALA A 71 -6.65 -5.73 -3.45
C ALA A 71 -7.11 -5.03 -4.75
N GLY A 72 -6.18 -4.64 -5.62
CA GLY A 72 -6.50 -4.00 -6.91
C GLY A 72 -7.16 -4.93 -7.93
N ALA A 73 -6.82 -6.22 -7.92
CA ALA A 73 -7.45 -7.22 -8.78
C ALA A 73 -8.78 -7.77 -8.20
N GLY A 74 -9.18 -7.34 -7.00
CA GLY A 74 -10.39 -7.84 -6.32
C GLY A 74 -10.33 -9.31 -5.94
N ILE A 75 -9.12 -9.89 -5.82
CA ILE A 75 -8.90 -11.29 -5.46
C ILE A 75 -8.40 -11.40 -4.02
N ALA A 76 -8.66 -12.53 -3.36
CA ALA A 76 -8.06 -12.80 -2.06
C ALA A 76 -6.52 -12.82 -2.19
N ALA A 77 -5.84 -12.19 -1.23
CA ALA A 77 -4.38 -12.25 -1.17
C ALA A 77 -3.93 -13.70 -1.11
N LEU A 78 -3.09 -14.09 -2.06
CA LEU A 78 -2.52 -15.43 -2.07
C LEU A 78 -1.57 -15.56 -0.88
N PRO A 79 -1.52 -16.74 -0.22
CA PRO A 79 -0.55 -16.97 0.86
C PRO A 79 0.90 -16.82 0.39
N ASN A 80 1.13 -16.90 -0.92
CA ASN A 80 2.43 -16.72 -1.53
C ASN A 80 2.46 -15.51 -2.49
N ALA A 81 2.84 -14.35 -1.95
CA ALA A 81 3.06 -13.11 -2.72
C ALA A 81 4.06 -13.30 -3.87
N PHE A 82 4.99 -14.25 -3.76
CA PHE A 82 5.93 -14.57 -4.84
C PHE A 82 5.22 -15.07 -6.11
N VAL A 83 4.32 -16.05 -5.96
CA VAL A 83 3.60 -16.65 -7.09
C VAL A 83 2.69 -15.60 -7.73
N GLN A 84 2.08 -14.74 -6.92
CA GLN A 84 1.25 -13.65 -7.41
C GLN A 84 2.03 -12.66 -8.26
N LEU A 85 3.20 -12.22 -7.79
CA LEU A 85 4.06 -11.32 -8.55
C LEU A 85 4.67 -11.99 -9.79
N GLN A 86 4.96 -13.29 -9.74
CA GLN A 86 5.40 -14.03 -10.94
C GLN A 86 4.31 -14.09 -12.02
N ARG A 87 3.05 -14.22 -11.61
CA ARG A 87 1.91 -14.13 -12.55
C ARG A 87 1.80 -12.72 -13.12
N LEU A 88 1.90 -11.70 -12.27
CA LEU A 88 1.88 -10.29 -12.69
C LEU A 88 2.99 -9.95 -13.68
N ALA A 89 4.21 -10.46 -13.46
CA ALA A 89 5.34 -10.26 -14.36
C ALA A 89 5.10 -10.84 -15.76
N LYS A 90 4.28 -11.90 -15.87
CA LYS A 90 3.94 -12.58 -17.13
C LYS A 90 2.65 -12.06 -17.77
N ASP A 91 1.88 -11.23 -17.05
CA ASP A 91 0.60 -10.73 -17.53
C ASP A 91 0.80 -9.62 -18.57
N SER A 92 0.57 -9.94 -19.84
CA SER A 92 0.68 -9.00 -20.96
C SER A 92 -0.33 -7.85 -20.92
N ALA A 93 -1.41 -7.96 -20.14
CA ALA A 93 -2.38 -6.89 -19.98
C ALA A 93 -1.84 -5.72 -19.13
N GLN A 94 -0.77 -5.95 -18.37
CA GLN A 94 -0.20 -4.95 -17.48
C GLN A 94 0.92 -4.15 -18.13
N PRO A 95 1.11 -2.87 -17.74
CA PRO A 95 2.17 -2.03 -18.29
C PRO A 95 3.56 -2.65 -18.11
N ALA A 96 4.45 -2.43 -19.08
CA ALA A 96 5.81 -2.97 -19.05
C ALA A 96 6.57 -2.65 -17.76
N HIS A 97 6.44 -1.42 -17.24
CA HIS A 97 7.11 -1.01 -16.00
C HIS A 97 6.64 -1.79 -14.77
N ILE A 98 5.34 -2.12 -14.67
CA ILE A 98 4.78 -2.93 -13.56
C ILE A 98 5.20 -4.39 -13.67
N ARG A 99 5.25 -4.92 -14.89
CA ARG A 99 5.75 -6.29 -15.14
C ARG A 99 7.22 -6.40 -14.77
N SER A 100 8.04 -5.41 -15.14
CA SER A 100 9.45 -5.34 -14.76
C SER A 100 9.62 -5.22 -13.24
N ALA A 101 8.86 -4.35 -12.58
CA ALA A 101 8.87 -4.22 -11.12
C ALA A 101 8.54 -5.55 -10.41
N ALA A 102 7.51 -6.25 -10.89
CA ALA A 102 7.13 -7.55 -10.35
C ALA A 102 8.20 -8.63 -10.61
N ALA A 103 8.84 -8.60 -11.79
CA ALA A 103 9.97 -9.47 -12.12
C ALA A 103 11.17 -9.18 -11.20
N HIS A 104 11.49 -7.92 -10.94
CA HIS A 104 12.56 -7.47 -10.04
C HIS A 104 12.32 -7.95 -8.59
N LEU A 105 11.10 -7.85 -8.10
CA LEU A 105 10.74 -8.33 -6.75
C LEU A 105 10.76 -9.87 -6.62
N THR A 106 10.62 -10.59 -7.73
CA THR A 106 10.65 -12.07 -7.77
C THR A 106 12.00 -12.63 -8.20
N LEU A 107 12.90 -11.80 -8.72
CA LEU A 107 14.28 -12.18 -8.96
C LEU A 107 14.95 -12.56 -7.63
N ARG A 108 15.53 -13.76 -7.64
CA ARG A 108 16.40 -14.21 -6.56
C ARG A 108 17.70 -13.43 -6.71
N ILE A 109 17.89 -12.41 -5.90
CA ILE A 109 19.19 -11.74 -5.85
C ILE A 109 20.18 -12.76 -5.27
N THR A 110 21.27 -12.96 -5.99
CA THR A 110 22.47 -13.63 -5.50
C THR A 110 23.07 -12.84 -4.34
N SER A 111 24.06 -13.42 -3.65
CA SER A 111 24.65 -12.92 -2.40
C SER A 111 25.11 -11.46 -2.44
N GLU A 112 25.23 -10.85 -3.63
CA GLU A 112 25.64 -9.46 -3.82
C GLU A 112 24.57 -8.41 -3.47
N HIS A 113 23.30 -8.78 -3.20
CA HIS A 113 22.21 -7.83 -2.89
C HIS A 113 21.98 -6.71 -3.94
N LEU A 114 22.62 -6.80 -5.11
CA LEU A 114 22.48 -5.86 -6.21
C LEU A 114 21.38 -6.36 -7.15
N LEU A 115 20.25 -5.66 -7.21
CA LEU A 115 19.43 -5.76 -8.42
C LEU A 115 20.22 -5.11 -9.57
N PRO A 116 20.20 -5.68 -10.78
CA PRO A 116 20.78 -5.01 -11.94
C PRO A 116 20.12 -3.63 -12.08
N GLY A 117 20.93 -2.56 -12.01
CA GLY A 117 20.48 -1.18 -12.23
C GLY A 117 19.93 -0.42 -11.02
N ASN A 118 20.50 -0.58 -9.80
CA ASN A 118 20.09 0.21 -8.61
C ASN A 118 18.62 0.04 -8.18
N ALA A 119 17.93 -1.01 -8.63
CA ALA A 119 16.52 -1.19 -8.31
C ALA A 119 16.36 -1.51 -6.81
N ASP A 120 15.70 -0.61 -6.09
CA ASP A 120 15.41 -0.73 -4.66
C ASP A 120 14.10 -1.52 -4.48
N PRO A 121 14.12 -2.67 -3.78
CA PRO A 121 12.93 -3.47 -3.51
C PRO A 121 11.76 -2.69 -2.88
N LEU A 122 12.05 -1.69 -2.03
CA LEU A 122 11.00 -0.85 -1.46
C LEU A 122 10.41 0.07 -2.53
N SER A 123 11.25 0.68 -3.35
CA SER A 123 10.82 1.59 -4.42
C SER A 123 10.01 0.87 -5.50
N GLU A 124 10.40 -0.36 -5.86
CA GLU A 124 9.64 -1.23 -6.78
C GLU A 124 8.27 -1.61 -6.20
N ALA A 125 8.24 -1.99 -4.92
CA ALA A 125 6.99 -2.30 -4.23
C ALA A 125 6.05 -1.09 -4.18
N ARG A 126 6.57 0.09 -3.85
CA ARG A 126 5.80 1.35 -3.86
C ARG A 126 5.24 1.69 -5.24
N SER A 127 6.00 1.43 -6.30
CA SER A 127 5.54 1.64 -7.68
C SER A 127 4.35 0.75 -8.04
N ILE A 128 4.40 -0.53 -7.65
CA ILE A 128 3.27 -1.46 -7.82
C ILE A 128 2.07 -1.03 -6.98
N ILE A 129 2.28 -0.65 -5.72
CA ILE A 129 1.21 -0.19 -4.83
C ILE A 129 0.52 1.03 -5.43
N ARG A 130 1.27 2.02 -5.90
CA ARG A 130 0.72 3.24 -6.52
C ARG A 130 -0.07 2.97 -7.79
N HIS A 131 0.31 1.95 -8.57
CA HIS A 131 -0.39 1.56 -9.79
C HIS A 131 -1.75 0.91 -9.50
N PHE A 132 -1.80 -0.02 -8.54
CA PHE A 132 -3.04 -0.72 -8.19
C PHE A 132 -3.92 0.04 -7.20
N LEU A 133 -3.30 0.81 -6.31
CA LEU A 133 -3.92 1.51 -5.19
C LEU A 133 -3.38 2.96 -5.10
N PRO A 134 -3.76 3.84 -6.03
CA PRO A 134 -3.25 5.20 -6.06
C PRO A 134 -3.60 6.03 -4.82
N GLN A 135 -4.63 5.63 -4.06
CA GLN A 135 -5.03 6.28 -2.80
C GLN A 135 -4.21 5.88 -1.57
N VAL A 136 -3.44 4.78 -1.63
CA VAL A 136 -2.63 4.33 -0.48
C VAL A 136 -1.31 5.11 -0.46
N PRO A 137 -0.96 5.77 0.65
CA PRO A 137 0.33 6.44 0.76
C PRO A 137 1.45 5.38 0.77
N ALA A 138 2.26 5.40 -0.28
CA ALA A 138 3.38 4.49 -0.52
C ALA A 138 4.71 5.25 -0.57
#